data_AF-A0A535ECZ3-F1
#
_entry.id   AF-A0A535ECZ3-F1
#
_cell.length_a   1.000
_cell.length_b   1.000
_cell.length_c   1.000
_cell.angle_alpha   90.00
_cell.angle_beta   90.00
_cell.angle_gamma   90.00
#
_symmetry.space_group_name_H-M   'P 1'
#
loop_
_entity.id
_entity.type
_entity.pdbx_description
1 polymer ?
#
loop_
_entity_poly.entity_id
_entity_poly.type
_entity_poly.pdbx_seq_one_letter_code
_entity_poly.pdbx_strand_id
1 'polypeptide(L)'
;MRWLAVTITVAVLVGTAGTPIEARAFDATKIDASFLTEVLAAPTADFDVIVRSVPSDSDKHADRATARRIEAAAKSVTKQGGSLKHALAIVGAVSARLKGVQVLKLTRDNDVDYVAKDQQLRAQFDPALDSAKAQTPGILEVNAPQVWSQLGVTGQGVGVAIVDSGVYPHPDLAGRIVASIDFTTASPTVSSTSTGDPGGHGTHVAGLVAGDGTLSGGAYTGVAPRANIINVRVIDATGSSNVSTILRGLQWVLANRNAYNIRVVNMSLGATPTGSYKSDFMATAAEVLNFAGVTVVVSAGNTGPLAGTVTTPATDPYVVTVGALDDNGTSLPFDDLMTVFSSRGRTVFDNLSKPDLVAPGRKMISLRSPGSELDTLFPDRQVVATGALTANYYRLSGTSMAAPVVTGVIALMVERNPALLPAQIKKRLK
;
A
#
# COMPACT_ATOMS: atom_id res chain seq x y z
N MET A 1 29.48 57.23 8.47
CA MET A 1 28.42 56.37 7.86
C MET A 1 29.01 55.70 6.63
N ARG A 2 29.09 54.37 6.64
CA ARG A 2 29.66 53.53 5.58
C ARG A 2 28.62 53.33 4.47
N TRP A 3 29.01 53.54 3.22
CA TRP A 3 28.21 53.20 2.05
C TRP A 3 28.35 51.69 1.79
N LEU A 4 27.26 50.94 1.91
CA LEU A 4 27.18 49.54 1.45
C LEU A 4 26.80 49.55 -0.04
N ALA A 5 27.71 49.09 -0.89
CA ALA A 5 27.40 48.74 -2.27
C ALA A 5 26.68 47.38 -2.27
N VAL A 6 25.43 47.36 -2.74
CA VAL A 6 24.68 46.12 -2.99
C VAL A 6 25.00 45.66 -4.40
N THR A 7 25.77 44.58 -4.52
CA THR A 7 26.00 43.89 -5.79
C THR A 7 24.84 42.93 -6.03
N ILE A 8 23.97 43.24 -7.00
CA ILE A 8 22.91 42.33 -7.44
C ILE A 8 23.52 41.38 -8.48
N THR A 9 23.75 40.13 -8.09
CA THR A 9 24.12 39.06 -9.02
C THR A 9 22.84 38.54 -9.67
N VAL A 10 22.58 38.95 -10.93
CA VAL A 10 21.53 38.35 -11.75
C VAL A 10 22.05 37.00 -12.25
N ALA A 11 21.58 35.91 -11.67
CA ALA A 11 21.79 34.58 -12.23
C ALA A 11 20.90 34.42 -13.47
N VAL A 12 21.51 34.48 -14.65
CA VAL A 12 20.85 34.11 -15.90
C VAL A 12 20.78 32.58 -15.93
N LEU A 13 19.61 32.01 -15.63
CA LEU A 13 19.32 30.62 -15.96
C LEU A 13 19.22 30.51 -17.48
N VAL A 14 20.29 30.03 -18.12
CA VAL A 14 20.24 29.58 -19.50
C VAL A 14 19.53 28.23 -19.51
N GLY A 15 18.20 28.25 -19.60
CA GLY A 15 17.43 27.07 -19.93
C GLY A 15 17.72 26.67 -21.36
N THR A 16 18.32 25.50 -21.56
CA THR A 16 18.38 24.88 -22.89
C THR A 16 16.97 24.48 -23.29
N ALA A 17 16.26 25.38 -23.97
CA ALA A 17 14.98 25.06 -24.60
C ALA A 17 15.25 23.99 -25.67
N GLY A 18 14.94 22.73 -25.35
CA GLY A 18 14.89 21.67 -26.35
C GLY A 18 13.92 22.07 -27.46
N THR A 19 14.20 21.65 -28.68
CA THR A 19 13.28 21.81 -29.81
C THR A 19 11.87 21.34 -29.42
N PRO A 20 10.81 22.13 -29.69
CA PRO A 20 9.44 21.73 -29.36
C PRO A 20 9.12 20.38 -29.99
N ILE A 21 8.69 19.41 -29.19
CA ILE A 21 8.23 18.13 -29.72
C ILE A 21 6.83 18.35 -30.32
N GLU A 22 6.67 18.07 -31.60
CA GLU A 22 5.39 18.24 -32.29
C GLU A 22 4.30 17.33 -31.70
N ALA A 23 3.06 17.82 -31.61
CA ALA A 23 1.92 17.06 -31.09
C ALA A 23 1.60 15.77 -31.85
N ARG A 24 2.10 15.60 -33.08
CA ARG A 24 1.98 14.36 -33.89
C ARG A 24 3.02 13.30 -33.54
N ALA A 25 3.98 13.61 -32.67
CA ALA A 25 5.08 12.72 -32.32
C ALA A 25 4.70 11.63 -31.30
N PHE A 26 3.54 11.76 -30.64
CA PHE A 26 3.08 10.84 -29.59
C PHE A 26 1.56 10.71 -29.59
N ASP A 27 1.04 9.67 -28.94
CA ASP A 27 -0.37 9.52 -28.59
C ASP A 27 -0.58 9.87 -27.11
N ALA A 28 -1.28 10.98 -26.83
CA ALA A 28 -1.53 11.47 -25.48
C ALA A 28 -2.52 10.61 -24.69
N THR A 29 -3.28 9.75 -25.37
CA THR A 29 -4.30 8.90 -24.71
C THR A 29 -3.71 7.64 -24.08
N LYS A 30 -2.49 7.26 -24.50
CA LYS A 30 -1.77 6.06 -24.04
C LYS A 30 -0.71 6.36 -22.97
N ILE A 31 -0.74 7.55 -22.38
CA ILE A 31 0.22 7.95 -21.35
C ILE A 31 -0.49 8.73 -20.25
N ASP A 32 -0.07 8.50 -19.00
CA ASP A 32 -0.53 9.30 -17.87
C ASP A 32 -0.29 10.79 -18.10
N ALA A 33 -1.32 11.61 -17.89
CA ALA A 33 -1.30 13.03 -18.24
C ALA A 33 -0.24 13.83 -17.45
N SER A 34 -0.07 13.51 -16.17
CA SER A 34 0.97 14.13 -15.33
C SER A 34 2.35 13.72 -15.82
N PHE A 35 2.53 12.44 -16.14
CA PHE A 35 3.78 11.93 -16.65
C PHE A 35 4.14 12.46 -18.05
N LEU A 36 3.15 12.64 -18.93
CA LEU A 36 3.35 13.26 -20.23
C LEU A 36 3.94 14.67 -20.10
N THR A 37 3.46 15.45 -19.13
CA THR A 37 3.97 16.80 -18.86
C THR A 37 5.43 16.75 -18.43
N GLU A 38 5.81 15.81 -17.56
CA GLU A 38 7.21 15.62 -17.16
C GLU A 38 8.11 15.23 -18.34
N VAL A 39 7.66 14.29 -19.18
CA VAL A 39 8.41 13.78 -20.33
C VAL A 39 8.63 14.86 -21.39
N LEU A 40 7.61 15.70 -21.65
CA LEU A 40 7.72 16.83 -22.57
C LEU A 40 8.68 17.92 -22.05
N ALA A 41 8.72 18.12 -20.72
CA ALA A 41 9.62 19.08 -20.10
C ALA A 41 11.09 18.63 -20.10
N ALA A 42 11.35 17.32 -20.01
CA ALA A 42 12.70 16.76 -19.95
C ALA A 42 12.89 15.57 -20.92
N PRO A 43 12.81 15.78 -22.24
CA PRO A 43 12.75 14.70 -23.22
C PRO A 43 14.02 13.84 -23.30
N THR A 44 15.17 14.35 -22.87
CA THR A 44 16.44 13.62 -22.87
C THR A 44 16.76 12.91 -21.55
N ALA A 45 15.99 13.18 -20.49
CA ALA A 45 16.17 12.56 -19.18
C ALA A 45 15.70 11.10 -19.18
N ASP A 46 16.32 10.29 -18.33
CA ASP A 46 15.90 8.91 -18.09
C ASP A 46 14.75 8.86 -17.08
N PHE A 47 13.74 8.06 -17.39
CA PHE A 47 12.57 7.83 -16.56
C PHE A 47 12.40 6.34 -16.31
N ASP A 48 12.01 6.01 -15.09
CA ASP A 48 11.50 4.70 -14.74
C ASP A 48 9.99 4.66 -15.05
N VAL A 49 9.57 3.66 -15.82
CA VAL A 49 8.22 3.57 -16.38
C VAL A 49 7.64 2.18 -16.24
N ILE A 50 6.32 2.12 -16.27
CA ILE A 50 5.54 0.89 -16.42
C ILE A 50 4.81 0.96 -17.76
N VAL A 51 5.03 -0.05 -18.60
CA VAL A 51 4.46 -0.14 -19.95
C VAL A 51 3.54 -1.36 -20.00
N ARG A 52 2.24 -1.11 -20.17
CA ARG A 52 1.22 -2.15 -20.35
C ARG A 52 0.94 -2.36 -21.82
N SER A 53 0.87 -3.62 -22.23
CA SER A 53 0.47 -3.97 -23.58
C SER A 53 -1.03 -4.15 -23.70
N VAL A 54 -1.51 -4.01 -24.95
CA VAL A 54 -2.90 -4.27 -25.33
C VAL A 54 -3.30 -5.69 -24.92
N PRO A 55 -4.50 -5.89 -24.34
CA PRO A 55 -5.04 -7.22 -24.14
C PRO A 55 -5.11 -7.97 -25.47
N SER A 56 -4.76 -9.26 -25.46
CA SER A 56 -4.90 -10.13 -26.63
C SER A 56 -6.21 -10.92 -26.50
N ASP A 57 -7.21 -10.57 -27.30
CA ASP A 57 -8.54 -11.22 -27.30
C ASP A 57 -8.53 -12.63 -27.93
N SER A 58 -7.40 -13.08 -28.47
CA SER A 58 -7.32 -14.29 -29.30
C SER A 58 -7.05 -15.57 -28.51
N ASP A 59 -6.64 -15.50 -27.24
CA ASP A 59 -6.24 -16.66 -26.45
C ASP A 59 -7.25 -17.04 -25.37
N LYS A 60 -7.85 -18.23 -25.51
CA LYS A 60 -8.79 -18.82 -24.53
C LYS A 60 -8.14 -19.21 -23.18
N HIS A 61 -6.80 -19.12 -23.07
CA HIS A 61 -6.05 -19.50 -21.86
C HIS A 61 -5.35 -18.29 -21.25
N ALA A 62 -5.79 -17.89 -20.06
CA ALA A 62 -5.36 -16.69 -19.36
C ALA A 62 -3.83 -16.60 -19.14
N ASP A 63 -3.17 -17.70 -18.82
CA ASP A 63 -1.71 -17.71 -18.55
C ASP A 63 -0.89 -17.43 -19.81
N ARG A 64 -1.29 -18.02 -20.94
CA ARG A 64 -0.63 -17.79 -22.24
C ARG A 64 -0.87 -16.36 -22.74
N ALA A 65 -2.09 -15.86 -22.57
CA ALA A 65 -2.42 -14.47 -22.88
C ALA A 65 -1.54 -13.50 -22.05
N THR A 66 -1.37 -13.78 -20.75
CA THR A 66 -0.55 -12.95 -19.86
C THR A 66 0.93 -12.97 -20.24
N ALA A 67 1.50 -14.13 -20.54
CA ALA A 67 2.90 -14.25 -20.98
C ALA A 67 3.17 -13.46 -22.27
N ARG A 68 2.26 -13.56 -23.26
CA ARG A 68 2.35 -12.80 -24.51
C ARG A 68 2.25 -11.30 -24.30
N ARG A 69 1.40 -10.85 -23.36
CA ARG A 69 1.30 -9.43 -23.01
C ARG A 69 2.62 -8.89 -22.47
N ILE A 70 3.28 -9.64 -21.59
CA ILE A 70 4.59 -9.25 -21.04
C ILE A 70 5.63 -9.21 -22.17
N GLU A 71 5.66 -10.21 -23.04
CA GLU A 71 6.59 -10.29 -24.17
C GLU A 71 6.39 -9.13 -25.16
N ALA A 72 5.14 -8.80 -25.49
CA ALA A 72 4.80 -7.67 -26.35
C ALA A 72 5.27 -6.34 -25.75
N ALA A 73 4.96 -6.08 -24.47
CA ALA A 73 5.42 -4.88 -23.78
C ALA A 73 6.96 -4.80 -23.72
N ALA A 74 7.62 -5.92 -23.43
CA ALA A 74 9.08 -6.02 -23.40
C ALA A 74 9.72 -5.74 -24.77
N LYS A 75 9.11 -6.26 -25.84
CA LYS A 75 9.55 -6.04 -27.22
C LYS A 75 9.38 -4.59 -27.63
N SER A 76 8.27 -3.94 -27.31
CA SER A 76 8.07 -2.51 -27.57
C SER A 76 9.11 -1.67 -26.85
N VAL A 77 9.40 -1.95 -25.57
CA VAL A 77 10.44 -1.25 -24.80
C VAL A 77 11.82 -1.40 -25.44
N THR A 78 12.24 -2.63 -25.76
CA THR A 78 13.58 -2.88 -26.32
C THR A 78 13.72 -2.31 -27.73
N LYS A 79 12.66 -2.33 -28.55
CA LYS A 79 12.61 -1.70 -29.87
C LYS A 79 12.86 -0.18 -29.81
N GLN A 80 12.45 0.49 -28.74
CA GLN A 80 12.72 1.91 -28.53
C GLN A 80 14.08 2.19 -27.86
N GLY A 81 14.86 1.14 -27.55
CA GLY A 81 16.16 1.25 -26.89
C GLY A 81 16.09 1.42 -25.38
N GLY A 82 14.97 0.99 -24.76
CA GLY A 82 14.81 0.96 -23.31
C GLY A 82 15.49 -0.25 -22.66
N SER A 83 15.74 -0.16 -21.36
CA SER A 83 16.26 -1.25 -20.54
C SER A 83 15.16 -1.84 -19.65
N LEU A 84 14.94 -3.15 -19.74
CA LEU A 84 13.93 -3.86 -18.95
C LEU A 84 14.39 -4.04 -17.50
N LYS A 85 13.45 -3.96 -16.56
CA LYS A 85 13.68 -4.23 -15.14
C LYS A 85 12.92 -5.47 -14.69
N HIS A 86 11.59 -5.41 -14.65
CA HIS A 86 10.77 -6.48 -14.09
C HIS A 86 9.54 -6.78 -14.96
N ALA A 87 9.17 -8.06 -15.03
CA ALA A 87 7.88 -8.49 -15.55
C ALA A 87 6.78 -8.29 -14.49
N LEU A 88 5.69 -7.65 -14.89
CA LEU A 88 4.53 -7.32 -14.04
C LEU A 88 3.27 -7.98 -14.63
N ALA A 89 3.26 -9.32 -14.58
CA ALA A 89 2.22 -10.19 -15.10
C ALA A 89 0.83 -9.83 -14.57
N ILE A 90 0.71 -9.47 -13.29
CA ILE A 90 -0.57 -9.13 -12.65
C ILE A 90 -1.31 -7.97 -13.35
N VAL A 91 -0.60 -7.10 -14.06
CA VAL A 91 -1.17 -6.00 -14.84
C VAL A 91 -0.86 -6.10 -16.35
N GLY A 92 -0.27 -7.21 -16.80
CA GLY A 92 0.15 -7.40 -18.19
C GLY A 92 1.16 -6.34 -18.67
N ALA A 93 2.11 -5.99 -17.81
CA ALA A 93 3.06 -4.91 -18.06
C ALA A 93 4.52 -5.34 -17.82
N VAL A 94 5.44 -4.44 -18.16
CA VAL A 94 6.84 -4.48 -17.75
C VAL A 94 7.24 -3.16 -17.13
N SER A 95 8.10 -3.19 -16.11
CA SER A 95 8.83 -1.99 -15.69
C SER A 95 10.15 -1.89 -16.44
N ALA A 96 10.53 -0.66 -16.79
CA ALA A 96 11.68 -0.37 -17.63
C ALA A 96 12.26 1.02 -17.35
N ARG A 97 13.45 1.29 -17.88
CA ARG A 97 14.05 2.62 -17.94
C ARG A 97 14.22 3.07 -19.38
N LEU A 98 13.69 4.25 -19.71
CA LEU A 98 13.69 4.86 -21.04
C LEU A 98 13.92 6.37 -20.93
N LYS A 99 14.51 6.96 -21.97
CA LYS A 99 14.52 8.42 -22.15
C LYS A 99 13.13 8.95 -22.47
N GLY A 100 12.85 10.19 -22.10
CA GLY A 100 11.57 10.84 -22.40
C GLY A 100 11.15 10.74 -23.87
N VAL A 101 12.06 11.00 -24.81
CA VAL A 101 11.80 10.85 -26.26
C VAL A 101 11.46 9.41 -26.68
N GLN A 102 11.98 8.40 -25.98
CA GLN A 102 11.66 7.00 -26.24
C GLN A 102 10.28 6.64 -25.68
N VAL A 103 9.92 7.19 -24.51
CA VAL A 103 8.58 7.08 -23.94
C VAL A 103 7.52 7.65 -24.91
N LEU A 104 7.76 8.82 -25.48
CA LEU A 104 6.84 9.42 -26.46
C LEU A 104 6.69 8.58 -27.73
N LYS A 105 7.74 7.88 -28.16
CA LYS A 105 7.65 6.94 -29.29
C LYS A 105 6.90 5.66 -28.93
N LEU A 106 7.00 5.19 -27.68
CA LEU A 106 6.28 4.00 -27.20
C LEU A 106 4.77 4.17 -27.28
N THR A 107 4.24 5.38 -27.02
CA THR A 107 2.79 5.61 -27.09
C THR A 107 2.22 5.43 -28.49
N ARG A 108 3.07 5.44 -29.53
CA ARG A 108 2.65 5.17 -30.92
C ARG A 108 2.71 3.70 -31.31
N ASP A 109 3.21 2.83 -30.44
CA ASP A 109 3.23 1.40 -30.71
C ASP A 109 1.81 0.82 -30.56
N ASN A 110 1.40 -0.01 -31.53
CA ASN A 110 0.09 -0.64 -31.53
C ASN A 110 -0.02 -1.71 -30.45
N ASP A 111 1.11 -2.28 -30.03
CA ASP A 111 1.17 -3.27 -28.96
C ASP A 111 1.11 -2.65 -27.56
N VAL A 112 1.26 -1.31 -27.45
CA VAL A 112 1.23 -0.57 -26.19
C VAL A 112 -0.17 -0.02 -25.94
N ASP A 113 -0.72 -0.32 -24.77
CA ASP A 113 -2.02 0.19 -24.30
C ASP A 113 -1.85 1.45 -23.47
N TYR A 114 -0.97 1.41 -22.47
CA TYR A 114 -0.81 2.51 -21.53
C TYR A 114 0.60 2.56 -20.95
N VAL A 115 1.10 3.78 -20.75
CA VAL A 115 2.41 4.07 -20.16
C VAL A 115 2.23 4.99 -18.97
N ALA A 116 2.77 4.61 -17.81
CA ALA A 116 2.83 5.49 -16.65
C ALA A 116 4.23 5.52 -16.06
N LYS A 117 4.49 6.53 -15.24
CA LYS A 117 5.72 6.60 -14.45
C LYS A 117 5.73 5.47 -13.42
N ASP A 118 6.87 4.82 -13.24
CA ASP A 118 7.11 3.96 -12.08
C ASP A 118 7.37 4.85 -10.86
N GLN A 119 6.31 5.46 -10.35
CA GLN A 119 6.39 6.53 -9.37
C GLN A 119 7.01 6.00 -8.06
N GLN A 120 8.01 6.73 -7.57
CA GLN A 120 8.50 6.55 -6.21
C GLN A 120 7.49 7.16 -5.24
N LEU A 121 7.19 6.42 -4.18
CA LEU A 121 6.29 6.79 -3.11
C LEU A 121 7.03 6.73 -1.77
N ARG A 122 6.62 7.61 -0.86
CA ARG A 122 7.12 7.68 0.51
C ARG A 122 5.96 7.43 1.44
N ALA A 123 6.04 6.37 2.22
CA ALA A 123 5.04 6.05 3.21
C ALA A 123 5.08 7.08 4.34
N GLN A 124 3.91 7.65 4.66
CA GLN A 124 3.74 8.53 5.80
C GLN A 124 3.24 7.72 7.00
N PHE A 125 4.19 7.13 7.71
CA PHE A 125 3.94 6.13 8.75
C PHE A 125 3.25 6.66 10.03
N ASP A 126 3.41 7.94 10.37
CA ASP A 126 2.69 8.58 11.49
C ASP A 126 2.38 10.06 11.17
N PRO A 127 1.13 10.43 10.88
CA PRO A 127 0.74 11.80 10.63
C PRO A 127 0.41 12.58 11.93
N ALA A 128 0.42 11.97 13.11
CA ALA A 128 -0.04 12.61 14.34
C ALA A 128 1.09 13.14 15.25
N LEU A 129 1.01 14.42 15.59
CA LEU A 129 1.99 15.11 16.45
C LEU A 129 1.81 14.82 17.97
N ASP A 130 0.79 14.06 18.40
CA ASP A 130 0.44 13.86 19.83
C ASP A 130 0.27 12.38 20.24
N SER A 131 0.93 11.40 19.61
CA SER A 131 0.75 9.99 20.04
C SER A 131 1.46 9.63 21.35
N ALA A 132 2.09 10.59 22.04
CA ALA A 132 2.88 10.36 23.25
C ALA A 132 2.05 10.03 24.52
N LYS A 133 0.73 10.30 24.54
CA LYS A 133 -0.15 10.14 25.73
C LYS A 133 -1.40 9.28 25.52
N ALA A 134 -1.33 8.25 24.67
CA ALA A 134 -2.50 7.44 24.34
C ALA A 134 -2.95 6.45 25.43
N GLN A 135 -4.25 6.39 25.67
CA GLN A 135 -4.99 5.20 26.08
C GLN A 135 -5.91 4.85 24.90
N THR A 136 -5.88 3.63 24.39
CA THR A 136 -6.80 3.17 23.34
C THR A 136 -7.53 1.92 23.84
N PRO A 137 -8.87 1.81 23.66
CA PRO A 137 -9.62 0.55 23.81
C PRO A 137 -9.16 -0.52 22.81
N GLY A 138 -8.47 -0.13 21.73
CA GLY A 138 -8.04 -1.00 20.65
C GLY A 138 -9.18 -1.83 20.09
N ILE A 139 -9.04 -3.14 20.19
CA ILE A 139 -10.00 -4.11 19.64
C ILE A 139 -11.36 -4.16 20.36
N LEU A 140 -11.50 -3.51 21.52
CA LEU A 140 -12.74 -3.50 22.29
C LEU A 140 -13.84 -2.70 21.57
N GLU A 141 -13.47 -1.60 20.91
CA GLU A 141 -14.41 -0.75 20.18
C GLU A 141 -15.05 -1.50 18.99
N VAL A 142 -14.29 -2.38 18.34
CA VAL A 142 -14.78 -3.22 17.24
C VAL A 142 -15.38 -4.55 17.70
N ASN A 143 -15.60 -4.72 19.01
CA ASN A 143 -16.23 -5.89 19.63
C ASN A 143 -15.54 -7.24 19.32
N ALA A 144 -14.24 -7.26 19.06
CA ALA A 144 -13.54 -8.50 18.70
C ALA A 144 -13.63 -9.58 19.80
N PRO A 145 -13.47 -9.26 21.11
CA PRO A 145 -13.59 -10.27 22.16
C PRO A 145 -14.98 -10.90 22.31
N GLN A 146 -16.07 -10.13 22.07
CA GLN A 146 -17.40 -10.73 22.05
C GLN A 146 -17.53 -11.72 20.88
N VAL A 147 -16.98 -11.40 19.71
CA VAL A 147 -17.00 -12.30 18.55
C VAL A 147 -16.23 -13.59 18.84
N TRP A 148 -15.05 -13.51 19.46
CA TRP A 148 -14.27 -14.70 19.81
C TRP A 148 -15.01 -15.60 20.80
N SER A 149 -15.57 -15.02 21.86
CA SER A 149 -16.26 -15.77 22.91
C SER A 149 -17.61 -16.34 22.46
N GLN A 150 -18.38 -15.62 21.65
CA GLN A 150 -19.73 -16.03 21.25
C GLN A 150 -19.74 -16.87 19.97
N LEU A 151 -18.85 -16.59 19.02
CA LEU A 151 -18.83 -17.25 17.71
C LEU A 151 -17.68 -18.24 17.55
N GLY A 152 -16.71 -18.24 18.46
CA GLY A 152 -15.58 -19.18 18.45
C GLY A 152 -14.59 -18.98 17.31
N VAL A 153 -14.53 -17.78 16.73
CA VAL A 153 -13.64 -17.42 15.60
C VAL A 153 -12.54 -16.48 16.09
N THR A 154 -11.31 -16.66 15.62
CA THR A 154 -10.12 -15.90 16.06
C THR A 154 -9.15 -15.57 14.91
N GLY A 155 -9.56 -15.82 13.67
CA GLY A 155 -8.77 -15.76 12.44
C GLY A 155 -8.07 -17.08 12.11
N GLN A 156 -8.34 -18.16 12.85
CA GLN A 156 -7.54 -19.38 12.75
C GLN A 156 -7.52 -19.95 11.33
N GLY A 157 -6.31 -20.25 10.84
CA GLY A 157 -6.11 -20.84 9.51
C GLY A 157 -6.28 -19.88 8.34
N VAL A 158 -6.68 -18.62 8.57
CA VAL A 158 -6.79 -17.60 7.53
C VAL A 158 -5.42 -16.94 7.32
N GLY A 159 -4.96 -16.90 6.07
CA GLY A 159 -3.78 -16.15 5.68
C GLY A 159 -4.10 -14.69 5.41
N VAL A 160 -3.34 -13.80 6.04
CA VAL A 160 -3.39 -12.35 5.84
C VAL A 160 -2.04 -11.87 5.33
N ALA A 161 -2.02 -11.33 4.12
CA ALA A 161 -0.82 -10.73 3.54
C ALA A 161 -0.68 -9.27 3.97
N ILE A 162 0.45 -8.95 4.60
CA ILE A 162 0.83 -7.61 5.00
C ILE A 162 1.82 -7.08 3.95
N VAL A 163 1.33 -6.19 3.08
CA VAL A 163 2.11 -5.59 1.99
C VAL A 163 2.63 -4.24 2.49
N ASP A 164 3.84 -4.24 3.07
CA ASP A 164 4.32 -3.12 3.90
C ASP A 164 5.87 -3.08 4.01
N SER A 165 6.44 -2.54 5.10
CA SER A 165 7.89 -2.41 5.36
C SER A 165 8.58 -3.67 5.86
N GLY A 166 7.83 -4.74 6.11
CA GLY A 166 8.29 -5.97 6.75
C GLY A 166 7.43 -6.34 7.95
N VAL A 167 7.71 -7.48 8.59
CA VAL A 167 7.12 -7.85 9.87
C VAL A 167 8.20 -8.48 10.73
N TYR A 168 8.57 -7.85 11.85
CA TYR A 168 9.55 -8.37 12.82
C TYR A 168 9.03 -9.68 13.46
N PRO A 169 9.90 -10.67 13.77
CA PRO A 169 9.50 -11.92 14.43
C PRO A 169 9.18 -11.69 15.91
N HIS A 170 8.12 -10.92 16.16
CA HIS A 170 7.66 -10.57 17.49
C HIS A 170 7.06 -11.79 18.22
N PRO A 171 7.29 -12.00 19.53
CA PRO A 171 6.76 -13.16 20.26
C PRO A 171 5.23 -13.29 20.20
N ASP A 172 4.49 -12.18 20.20
CA ASP A 172 3.03 -12.17 20.01
C ASP A 172 2.56 -12.65 18.61
N LEU A 173 3.48 -12.94 17.69
CA LEU A 173 3.23 -13.56 16.38
C LEU A 173 3.94 -14.91 16.22
N ALA A 174 4.46 -15.48 17.31
CA ALA A 174 5.26 -16.70 17.28
C ALA A 174 4.54 -17.84 16.54
N GLY A 175 5.25 -18.47 15.60
CA GLY A 175 4.73 -19.57 14.78
C GLY A 175 3.66 -19.19 13.75
N ARG A 176 3.32 -17.90 13.60
CA ARG A 176 2.24 -17.44 12.71
C ARG A 176 2.70 -16.56 11.56
N ILE A 177 3.97 -16.15 11.51
CA ILE A 177 4.57 -15.63 10.27
C ILE A 177 4.96 -16.84 9.42
N VAL A 178 4.11 -17.21 8.47
CA VAL A 178 4.23 -18.49 7.72
C VAL A 178 4.96 -18.35 6.39
N ALA A 179 5.11 -17.12 5.89
CA ALA A 179 5.90 -16.81 4.71
C ALA A 179 6.40 -15.36 4.79
N SER A 180 7.59 -15.12 4.26
CA SER A 180 8.21 -13.81 4.18
C SER A 180 8.95 -13.64 2.86
N ILE A 181 8.80 -12.49 2.22
CA ILE A 181 9.52 -12.14 1.00
C ILE A 181 9.84 -10.65 0.98
N ASP A 182 11.04 -10.29 0.52
CA ASP A 182 11.52 -8.91 0.47
C ASP A 182 11.83 -8.44 -0.96
N PHE A 183 10.90 -7.67 -1.53
CA PHE A 183 11.00 -7.09 -2.87
C PHE A 183 11.84 -5.81 -2.93
N THR A 184 12.32 -5.29 -1.80
CA THR A 184 13.25 -4.14 -1.77
C THR A 184 14.68 -4.57 -2.14
N THR A 185 14.94 -5.87 -2.18
CA THR A 185 16.20 -6.45 -2.64
C THR A 185 16.19 -6.74 -4.15
N ALA A 186 17.38 -6.83 -4.75
CA ALA A 186 17.52 -7.12 -6.18
C ALA A 186 17.08 -8.55 -6.54
N SER A 187 17.19 -9.51 -5.62
CA SER A 187 16.88 -10.92 -5.83
C SER A 187 16.05 -11.46 -4.66
N PRO A 188 14.73 -11.25 -4.67
CA PRO A 188 13.86 -11.68 -3.58
C PRO A 188 13.83 -13.20 -3.49
N THR A 189 13.94 -13.72 -2.28
CA THR A 189 13.76 -15.15 -1.96
C THR A 189 12.66 -15.29 -0.93
N VAL A 190 11.92 -16.40 -0.99
CA VAL A 190 10.90 -16.72 0.00
C VAL A 190 11.57 -17.37 1.20
N SER A 191 11.26 -16.88 2.39
CA SER A 191 11.63 -17.48 3.67
C SER A 191 10.37 -17.96 4.40
N SER A 192 10.48 -19.09 5.12
CA SER A 192 9.44 -19.55 6.04
C SER A 192 9.49 -18.84 7.39
N THR A 193 10.47 -17.96 7.60
CA THR A 193 10.60 -17.10 8.78
C THR A 193 10.64 -15.64 8.36
N SER A 194 10.36 -14.74 9.30
CA SER A 194 10.43 -13.30 9.08
C SER A 194 11.79 -12.85 8.51
N THR A 195 11.76 -11.96 7.52
CA THR A 195 12.92 -11.22 6.99
C THR A 195 13.21 -9.92 7.76
N GLY A 196 12.61 -9.75 8.94
CA GLY A 196 12.67 -8.52 9.73
C GLY A 196 11.80 -7.38 9.19
N ASP A 197 11.81 -6.27 9.91
CA ASP A 197 11.11 -5.04 9.56
C ASP A 197 11.96 -3.82 9.96
N PRO A 198 12.88 -3.40 9.09
CA PRO A 198 13.75 -2.25 9.39
C PRO A 198 13.00 -0.92 9.32
N GLY A 199 11.79 -0.85 8.75
CA GLY A 199 10.95 0.34 8.83
C GLY A 199 10.16 0.40 10.15
N GLY A 200 9.61 -0.73 10.58
CA GLY A 200 8.84 -0.91 11.81
C GLY A 200 7.33 -0.76 11.67
N HIS A 201 6.86 -0.16 10.57
CA HIS A 201 5.45 0.10 10.32
C HIS A 201 4.65 -1.18 10.10
N GLY A 202 5.14 -2.07 9.24
CA GLY A 202 4.46 -3.33 8.92
C GLY A 202 4.31 -4.26 10.13
N THR A 203 5.24 -4.24 11.08
CA THR A 203 5.12 -4.94 12.37
C THR A 203 3.96 -4.43 13.20
N HIS A 204 3.80 -3.11 13.28
CA HIS A 204 2.70 -2.47 13.99
C HIS A 204 1.35 -2.83 13.34
N VAL A 205 1.28 -2.75 12.01
CA VAL A 205 0.13 -3.16 11.20
C VAL A 205 -0.22 -4.65 11.44
N ALA A 206 0.76 -5.55 11.35
CA ALA A 206 0.55 -6.99 11.56
C ALA A 206 0.06 -7.30 12.98
N GLY A 207 0.52 -6.54 13.97
CA GLY A 207 0.07 -6.63 15.35
C GLY A 207 -1.41 -6.30 15.54
N LEU A 208 -1.90 -5.23 14.91
CA LEU A 208 -3.31 -4.84 14.97
C LEU A 208 -4.23 -5.89 14.34
N VAL A 209 -3.72 -6.60 13.32
CA VAL A 209 -4.41 -7.77 12.76
C VAL A 209 -4.35 -8.96 13.71
N ALA A 210 -3.15 -9.42 14.09
CA ALA A 210 -2.97 -10.79 14.58
C ALA A 210 -2.08 -10.93 15.82
N GLY A 211 -1.61 -9.86 16.46
CA GLY A 211 -0.89 -9.97 17.73
C GLY A 211 -1.77 -10.70 18.75
N ASP A 212 -1.26 -11.72 19.44
CA ASP A 212 -2.08 -12.43 20.43
C ASP A 212 -2.06 -11.83 21.83
N GLY A 213 -1.30 -10.76 22.03
CA GLY A 213 -1.24 -10.04 23.30
C GLY A 213 -0.54 -10.82 24.42
N THR A 214 0.17 -11.91 24.13
CA THR A 214 0.84 -12.73 25.16
C THR A 214 1.73 -11.89 26.06
N LEU A 215 2.54 -10.98 25.49
CA LEU A 215 3.45 -10.13 26.26
C LEU A 215 2.77 -8.95 26.97
N SER A 216 1.48 -8.73 26.76
CA SER A 216 0.68 -7.70 27.43
C SER A 216 -0.43 -8.26 28.32
N GLY A 217 -0.49 -9.58 28.51
CA GLY A 217 -1.60 -10.22 29.24
C GLY A 217 -2.94 -10.03 28.54
N GLY A 218 -2.94 -9.88 27.21
CA GLY A 218 -4.11 -9.68 26.37
C GLY A 218 -4.50 -8.22 26.11
N ALA A 219 -3.86 -7.25 26.75
CA ALA A 219 -4.24 -5.83 26.62
C ALA A 219 -4.07 -5.29 25.18
N TYR A 220 -3.07 -5.77 24.44
CA TYR A 220 -2.79 -5.34 23.07
C TYR A 220 -2.93 -6.50 22.08
N THR A 221 -4.02 -7.24 22.22
CA THR A 221 -4.41 -8.30 21.27
C THR A 221 -4.94 -7.65 19.98
N GLY A 222 -4.53 -8.16 18.82
CA GLY A 222 -5.09 -7.81 17.52
C GLY A 222 -6.46 -8.45 17.28
N VAL A 223 -7.17 -8.02 16.25
CA VAL A 223 -8.58 -8.40 16.02
C VAL A 223 -8.75 -9.90 15.67
N ALA A 224 -7.78 -10.49 14.99
CA ALA A 224 -7.75 -11.88 14.54
C ALA A 224 -6.48 -12.59 15.08
N PRO A 225 -6.40 -12.84 16.41
CA PRO A 225 -5.17 -13.23 17.12
C PRO A 225 -4.66 -14.65 16.81
N ARG A 226 -5.32 -15.39 15.92
CA ARG A 226 -4.87 -16.72 15.44
C ARG A 226 -4.71 -16.77 13.92
N ALA A 227 -4.82 -15.64 13.23
CA ALA A 227 -4.51 -15.56 11.80
C ALA A 227 -3.02 -15.79 11.51
N ASN A 228 -2.76 -16.34 10.32
CA ASN A 228 -1.42 -16.50 9.77
C ASN A 228 -1.04 -15.22 9.02
N ILE A 229 0.17 -14.72 9.27
CA ILE A 229 0.75 -13.55 8.62
C ILE A 229 1.68 -13.98 7.50
N ILE A 230 1.48 -13.36 6.34
CA ILE A 230 2.34 -13.46 5.17
C ILE A 230 3.01 -12.09 5.01
N ASN A 231 4.31 -12.01 5.33
CA ASN A 231 5.09 -10.79 5.25
C ASN A 231 5.54 -10.53 3.81
N VAL A 232 4.97 -9.51 3.16
CA VAL A 232 5.33 -9.10 1.81
C VAL A 232 5.94 -7.71 1.87
N ARG A 233 7.25 -7.67 2.08
CA ARG A 233 7.98 -6.41 2.21
C ARG A 233 8.16 -5.77 0.84
N VAL A 234 7.57 -4.59 0.68
CA VAL A 234 7.66 -3.75 -0.52
C VAL A 234 8.15 -2.34 -0.21
N ILE A 235 8.23 -1.96 1.07
CA ILE A 235 8.76 -0.66 1.53
C ILE A 235 10.12 -0.87 2.20
N ASP A 236 11.09 -0.03 1.84
CA ASP A 236 12.42 -0.07 2.46
C ASP A 236 12.43 0.57 3.87
N ALA A 237 13.59 0.52 4.53
CA ALA A 237 13.75 1.04 5.89
C ALA A 237 13.39 2.53 6.01
N THR A 238 13.60 3.31 4.94
CA THR A 238 13.36 4.77 4.90
C THR A 238 11.92 5.15 4.55
N GLY A 239 11.05 4.16 4.39
CA GLY A 239 9.68 4.38 3.92
C GLY A 239 9.57 4.56 2.41
N SER A 240 10.63 4.30 1.63
CA SER A 240 10.60 4.46 0.18
C SER A 240 10.18 3.17 -0.52
N SER A 241 9.40 3.30 -1.58
CA SER A 241 9.06 2.21 -2.50
C SER A 241 8.66 2.77 -3.87
N ASN A 242 8.47 1.90 -4.86
CA ASN A 242 7.99 2.26 -6.18
C ASN A 242 6.77 1.42 -6.54
N VAL A 243 5.94 1.92 -7.45
CA VAL A 243 4.75 1.20 -7.94
C VAL A 243 5.11 -0.22 -8.42
N SER A 244 6.18 -0.38 -9.20
CA SER A 244 6.61 -1.69 -9.70
C SER A 244 6.99 -2.67 -8.58
N THR A 245 7.57 -2.20 -7.47
CA THR A 245 7.89 -3.02 -6.29
C THR A 245 6.61 -3.51 -5.61
N ILE A 246 5.61 -2.63 -5.43
CA ILE A 246 4.31 -3.00 -4.87
C ILE A 246 3.60 -4.02 -5.78
N LEU A 247 3.60 -3.79 -7.09
CA LEU A 247 3.00 -4.71 -8.06
C LEU A 247 3.64 -6.10 -8.03
N ARG A 248 4.98 -6.19 -7.84
CA ARG A 248 5.66 -7.47 -7.65
C ARG A 248 5.21 -8.17 -6.36
N GLY A 249 4.99 -7.42 -5.29
CA GLY A 249 4.41 -7.94 -4.04
C GLY A 249 3.00 -8.51 -4.24
N LEU A 250 2.09 -7.73 -4.85
CA LEU A 250 0.73 -8.17 -5.13
C LEU A 250 0.67 -9.35 -6.10
N GLN A 251 1.55 -9.39 -7.10
CA GLN A 251 1.72 -10.53 -8.00
C GLN A 251 2.12 -11.79 -7.25
N TRP A 252 3.06 -11.68 -6.30
CA TRP A 252 3.48 -12.80 -5.49
C TRP A 252 2.35 -13.30 -4.59
N VAL A 253 1.58 -12.39 -3.99
CA VAL A 253 0.38 -12.74 -3.23
C VAL A 253 -0.59 -13.53 -4.11
N LEU A 254 -0.90 -13.04 -5.32
CA LEU A 254 -1.81 -13.71 -6.25
C LEU A 254 -1.35 -15.14 -6.56
N ALA A 255 -0.05 -15.30 -6.84
CA ALA A 255 0.55 -16.58 -7.18
C ALA A 255 0.55 -17.59 -6.01
N ASN A 256 0.68 -17.09 -4.78
CA ASN A 256 0.82 -17.93 -3.58
C ASN A 256 -0.44 -18.01 -2.71
N ARG A 257 -1.55 -17.37 -3.12
CA ARG A 257 -2.77 -17.28 -2.31
C ARG A 257 -3.31 -18.64 -1.86
N ASN A 258 -3.24 -19.65 -2.73
CA ASN A 258 -3.72 -20.99 -2.39
C ASN A 258 -2.78 -21.71 -1.42
N ALA A 259 -1.47 -21.56 -1.59
CA ALA A 259 -0.46 -22.22 -0.78
C ALA A 259 -0.51 -21.77 0.69
N TYR A 260 -0.78 -20.48 0.94
CA TYR A 260 -0.84 -19.91 2.28
C TYR A 260 -2.26 -19.56 2.75
N ASN A 261 -3.29 -20.01 2.02
CA ASN A 261 -4.69 -19.63 2.25
C ASN A 261 -4.86 -18.11 2.44
N ILE A 262 -4.24 -17.31 1.58
CA ILE A 262 -4.31 -15.85 1.64
C ILE A 262 -5.72 -15.43 1.22
N ARG A 263 -6.47 -14.85 2.15
CA ARG A 263 -7.86 -14.42 1.94
C ARG A 263 -8.04 -12.92 2.05
N VAL A 264 -7.09 -12.25 2.68
CA VAL A 264 -7.09 -10.80 2.88
C VAL A 264 -5.70 -10.24 2.65
N VAL A 265 -5.64 -9.08 2.00
CA VAL A 265 -4.41 -8.28 1.82
C VAL A 265 -4.64 -6.95 2.51
N ASN A 266 -3.70 -6.55 3.37
CA ASN A 266 -3.66 -5.22 3.95
C ASN A 266 -2.60 -4.38 3.23
N MET A 267 -3.03 -3.26 2.65
CA MET A 267 -2.17 -2.23 2.07
C MET A 267 -2.34 -0.94 2.86
N SER A 268 -1.51 -0.77 3.88
CA SER A 268 -1.43 0.47 4.67
C SER A 268 -0.49 1.49 4.02
N LEU A 269 -0.64 1.66 2.70
CA LEU A 269 0.19 2.50 1.84
C LEU A 269 -0.64 3.07 0.68
N GLY A 270 -0.13 4.11 0.04
CA GLY A 270 -0.72 4.65 -1.17
C GLY A 270 0.07 5.81 -1.76
N ALA A 271 -0.37 6.31 -2.90
CA ALA A 271 0.19 7.47 -3.57
C ALA A 271 -0.89 8.48 -3.96
N THR A 272 -0.47 9.70 -4.28
CA THR A 272 -1.38 10.71 -4.85
C THR A 272 -1.87 10.20 -6.21
N PRO A 273 -3.20 10.11 -6.45
CA PRO A 273 -3.71 9.68 -7.73
C PRO A 273 -3.39 10.71 -8.82
N THR A 274 -2.97 10.24 -9.99
CA THR A 274 -2.69 11.08 -11.17
C THR A 274 -3.78 10.98 -12.25
N GLY A 275 -4.72 10.04 -12.07
CA GLY A 275 -5.81 9.78 -13.00
C GLY A 275 -6.89 8.87 -12.41
N SER A 276 -7.78 8.39 -13.29
CA SER A 276 -8.84 7.43 -12.93
C SER A 276 -8.26 6.11 -12.43
N TYR A 277 -8.95 5.45 -11.49
CA TYR A 277 -8.57 4.11 -11.02
C TYR A 277 -8.49 3.09 -12.17
N LYS A 278 -9.25 3.29 -13.25
CA LYS A 278 -9.30 2.40 -14.43
C LYS A 278 -7.96 2.30 -15.18
N SER A 279 -7.13 3.34 -15.08
CA SER A 279 -5.80 3.40 -15.69
C SER A 279 -4.67 3.19 -14.68
N ASP A 280 -5.01 3.10 -13.39
CA ASP A 280 -4.02 2.96 -12.32
C ASP A 280 -3.58 1.50 -12.16
N PHE A 281 -2.27 1.27 -12.15
CA PHE A 281 -1.72 -0.08 -12.08
C PHE A 281 -1.91 -0.73 -10.71
N MET A 282 -1.83 0.02 -9.60
CA MET A 282 -2.06 -0.53 -8.26
C MET A 282 -3.53 -0.89 -8.06
N ALA A 283 -4.44 -0.04 -8.54
CA ALA A 283 -5.88 -0.30 -8.58
C ALA A 283 -6.17 -1.57 -9.38
N THR A 284 -5.66 -1.66 -10.62
CA THR A 284 -5.79 -2.85 -11.47
C THR A 284 -5.31 -4.13 -10.75
N ALA A 285 -4.15 -4.10 -10.09
CA ALA A 285 -3.63 -5.25 -9.36
C ALA A 285 -4.51 -5.64 -8.15
N ALA A 286 -5.07 -4.64 -7.45
CA ALA A 286 -5.99 -4.86 -6.34
C ALA A 286 -7.34 -5.44 -6.81
N GLU A 287 -7.85 -5.01 -7.97
CA GLU A 287 -9.03 -5.63 -8.61
C GLU A 287 -8.77 -7.10 -8.95
N VAL A 288 -7.63 -7.42 -9.57
CA VAL A 288 -7.25 -8.80 -9.91
C VAL A 288 -7.25 -9.69 -8.66
N LEU A 289 -6.72 -9.21 -7.53
CA LEU A 289 -6.77 -9.94 -6.26
C LEU A 289 -8.20 -10.14 -5.75
N ASN A 290 -9.04 -9.09 -5.78
CA ASN A 290 -10.45 -9.19 -5.38
C ASN A 290 -11.21 -10.21 -6.24
N PHE A 291 -11.03 -10.19 -7.56
CA PHE A 291 -11.66 -11.16 -8.46
C PHE A 291 -11.08 -12.57 -8.29
N ALA A 292 -9.85 -12.70 -7.78
CA ALA A 292 -9.25 -13.98 -7.42
C ALA A 292 -9.67 -14.49 -6.02
N GLY A 293 -10.61 -13.83 -5.35
CA GLY A 293 -11.16 -14.24 -4.04
C GLY A 293 -10.38 -13.74 -2.83
N VAL A 294 -9.45 -12.80 -3.01
CA VAL A 294 -8.63 -12.19 -1.96
C VAL A 294 -9.13 -10.76 -1.71
N THR A 295 -9.70 -10.50 -0.54
CA THR A 295 -10.20 -9.15 -0.22
C THR A 295 -9.03 -8.20 -0.01
N VAL A 296 -9.02 -7.08 -0.73
CA VAL A 296 -7.98 -6.05 -0.56
C VAL A 296 -8.50 -4.90 0.30
N VAL A 297 -7.80 -4.63 1.41
CA VAL A 297 -8.08 -3.54 2.35
C VAL A 297 -6.99 -2.48 2.21
N VAL A 298 -7.38 -1.22 2.03
CA VAL A 298 -6.47 -0.12 1.74
C VAL A 298 -6.74 1.06 2.66
N SER A 299 -5.69 1.66 3.23
CA SER A 299 -5.80 2.91 3.99
C SER A 299 -6.20 4.07 3.08
N ALA A 300 -7.12 4.94 3.52
CA ALA A 300 -7.63 6.05 2.70
C ALA A 300 -6.58 7.14 2.38
N GLY A 301 -5.54 7.27 3.21
CA GLY A 301 -4.57 8.36 3.14
C GLY A 301 -4.64 9.29 4.35
N ASN A 302 -3.59 10.09 4.53
CA ASN A 302 -3.39 10.94 5.72
C ASN A 302 -3.30 12.44 5.37
N THR A 303 -3.88 12.85 4.23
CA THR A 303 -3.79 14.23 3.70
C THR A 303 -5.11 15.01 3.80
N GLY A 304 -6.01 14.58 4.69
CA GLY A 304 -7.19 15.35 5.08
C GLY A 304 -6.84 16.72 5.71
N PRO A 305 -7.84 17.52 6.10
CA PRO A 305 -9.27 17.21 6.19
C PRO A 305 -10.06 17.60 4.93
N LEU A 306 -9.40 18.13 3.90
CA LEU A 306 -10.06 18.56 2.67
C LEU A 306 -10.59 17.36 1.87
N ALA A 307 -11.65 17.57 1.11
CA ALA A 307 -12.17 16.60 0.16
C ALA A 307 -11.18 16.37 -0.99
N GLY A 308 -11.28 15.21 -1.66
CA GLY A 308 -10.42 14.88 -2.79
C GLY A 308 -9.02 14.40 -2.40
N THR A 309 -8.86 13.92 -1.17
CA THR A 309 -7.54 13.57 -0.59
C THR A 309 -7.30 12.06 -0.51
N VAL A 310 -8.23 11.24 -1.00
CA VAL A 310 -8.11 9.76 -1.03
C VAL A 310 -6.99 9.34 -1.99
N THR A 311 -6.08 8.50 -1.51
CA THR A 311 -4.92 8.01 -2.26
C THR A 311 -5.27 6.83 -3.17
N THR A 312 -4.42 6.54 -4.16
CA THR A 312 -4.45 5.27 -4.91
C THR A 312 -3.67 4.19 -4.13
N PRO A 313 -4.11 2.91 -4.10
CA PRO A 313 -5.28 2.33 -4.78
C PRO A 313 -6.62 2.45 -4.03
N ALA A 314 -6.68 3.22 -2.94
CA ALA A 314 -7.90 3.43 -2.15
C ALA A 314 -9.04 4.15 -2.91
N THR A 315 -8.76 4.74 -4.07
CA THR A 315 -9.76 5.30 -5.00
C THR A 315 -10.61 4.23 -5.69
N ASP A 316 -10.14 2.99 -5.76
CA ASP A 316 -10.76 1.89 -6.49
C ASP A 316 -12.08 1.41 -5.84
N PRO A 317 -13.19 1.23 -6.60
CA PRO A 317 -14.49 0.84 -6.03
C PRO A 317 -14.56 -0.61 -5.54
N TYR A 318 -13.63 -1.51 -5.91
CA TYR A 318 -13.63 -2.92 -5.49
C TYR A 318 -12.88 -3.15 -4.18
N VAL A 319 -11.86 -2.35 -3.88
CA VAL A 319 -11.11 -2.45 -2.60
C VAL A 319 -11.92 -1.90 -1.43
N VAL A 320 -11.67 -2.41 -0.21
CA VAL A 320 -12.23 -1.86 1.03
C VAL A 320 -11.34 -0.70 1.49
N THR A 321 -11.81 0.53 1.34
CA THR A 321 -11.05 1.73 1.74
C THR A 321 -11.44 2.16 3.15
N VAL A 322 -10.44 2.32 4.02
CA VAL A 322 -10.66 2.57 5.45
C VAL A 322 -10.09 3.93 5.85
N GLY A 323 -10.95 4.81 6.37
CA GLY A 323 -10.55 6.06 7.05
C GLY A 323 -10.31 5.86 8.55
N ALA A 324 -9.79 6.88 9.22
CA ALA A 324 -9.40 6.80 10.64
C ALA A 324 -10.30 7.63 11.55
N LEU A 325 -10.72 7.02 12.65
CA LEU A 325 -11.32 7.68 13.81
C LEU A 325 -10.30 7.87 14.94
N ASP A 326 -10.57 8.85 15.79
CA ASP A 326 -10.08 8.95 17.15
C ASP A 326 -11.14 8.34 18.06
N ASP A 327 -10.78 7.24 18.74
CA ASP A 327 -11.64 6.48 19.65
C ASP A 327 -11.84 7.17 21.01
N ASN A 328 -11.17 8.32 21.20
CA ASN A 328 -11.11 9.10 22.42
C ASN A 328 -10.76 8.28 23.69
N GLY A 329 -10.12 7.11 23.51
CA GLY A 329 -9.82 6.17 24.59
C GLY A 329 -11.02 5.43 25.17
N THR A 330 -12.19 5.41 24.49
CA THR A 330 -13.40 4.74 24.99
C THR A 330 -13.86 3.61 24.07
N SER A 331 -14.42 2.53 24.64
CA SER A 331 -14.85 1.37 23.86
C SER A 331 -16.22 1.55 23.17
N LEU A 332 -16.87 2.70 23.32
CA LEU A 332 -18.19 2.96 22.76
C LEU A 332 -18.10 4.10 21.74
N PRO A 333 -18.70 3.98 20.55
CA PRO A 333 -18.43 4.90 19.45
C PRO A 333 -19.15 6.26 19.56
N PHE A 334 -19.68 6.61 20.73
CA PHE A 334 -20.54 7.78 20.89
C PHE A 334 -19.78 9.10 20.91
N ASP A 335 -18.50 9.07 21.29
CA ASP A 335 -17.61 10.23 21.33
C ASP A 335 -16.49 10.18 20.27
N ASP A 336 -16.55 9.20 19.37
CA ASP A 336 -15.58 9.05 18.30
C ASP A 336 -15.65 10.21 17.31
N LEU A 337 -14.48 10.70 16.92
CA LEU A 337 -14.35 11.79 15.96
C LEU A 337 -13.50 11.36 14.77
N MET A 338 -13.92 11.78 13.57
CA MET A 338 -13.07 11.66 12.38
C MET A 338 -11.77 12.41 12.60
N THR A 339 -10.63 11.75 12.41
CA THR A 339 -9.34 12.42 12.56
C THR A 339 -9.17 13.50 11.48
N VAL A 340 -8.45 14.57 11.83
CA VAL A 340 -8.18 15.67 10.88
C VAL A 340 -7.34 15.19 9.69
N PHE A 341 -6.41 14.27 9.92
CA PHE A 341 -5.53 13.74 8.87
C PHE A 341 -6.25 12.75 7.95
N SER A 342 -7.33 12.08 8.39
CA SER A 342 -7.99 11.05 7.56
C SER A 342 -8.45 11.65 6.24
N SER A 343 -7.95 11.10 5.13
CA SER A 343 -8.34 11.52 3.79
C SER A 343 -9.83 11.34 3.55
N ARG A 344 -10.41 12.24 2.77
CA ARG A 344 -11.86 12.35 2.52
C ARG A 344 -12.16 12.41 1.03
N GLY A 345 -13.19 11.69 0.62
CA GLY A 345 -13.70 11.76 -0.74
C GLY A 345 -14.54 13.02 -1.00
N ARG A 346 -15.17 13.11 -2.17
CA ARG A 346 -15.18 12.11 -3.25
C ARG A 346 -13.81 11.97 -3.94
N THR A 347 -13.58 10.86 -4.64
CA THR A 347 -12.35 10.67 -5.43
C THR A 347 -12.27 11.72 -6.54
N VAL A 348 -11.06 12.26 -6.79
CA VAL A 348 -10.86 13.44 -7.66
C VAL A 348 -11.27 13.17 -9.12
N PHE A 349 -10.93 11.99 -9.65
CA PHE A 349 -11.09 11.70 -11.08
C PHE A 349 -12.40 10.99 -11.44
N ASP A 350 -12.93 10.16 -10.53
CA ASP A 350 -14.10 9.31 -10.80
C ASP A 350 -15.33 9.69 -9.96
N ASN A 351 -15.21 10.69 -9.08
CA ASN A 351 -16.28 11.23 -8.25
C ASN A 351 -16.99 10.14 -7.40
N LEU A 352 -16.24 9.14 -6.94
CA LEU A 352 -16.72 8.02 -6.13
C LEU A 352 -16.73 8.37 -4.64
N SER A 353 -17.71 7.86 -3.89
CA SER A 353 -17.77 7.99 -2.44
C SER A 353 -16.73 7.08 -1.77
N LYS A 354 -15.75 7.70 -1.11
CA LYS A 354 -14.68 7.05 -0.34
C LYS A 354 -14.35 7.93 0.90
N PRO A 355 -13.83 7.38 2.01
CA PRO A 355 -13.62 5.95 2.28
C PRO A 355 -14.93 5.16 2.35
N ASP A 356 -14.85 3.82 2.32
CA ASP A 356 -16.01 2.93 2.39
C ASP A 356 -16.58 2.84 3.81
N LEU A 357 -15.69 2.82 4.79
CA LEU A 357 -15.97 2.85 6.23
C LEU A 357 -14.79 3.49 6.97
N VAL A 358 -14.92 3.59 8.28
CA VAL A 358 -13.87 4.08 9.17
C VAL A 358 -13.67 3.11 10.33
N ALA A 359 -12.49 3.16 10.92
CA ALA A 359 -12.12 2.35 12.08
C ALA A 359 -11.10 3.13 12.95
N PRO A 360 -10.81 2.66 14.18
CA PRO A 360 -9.82 3.28 15.06
C PRO A 360 -8.46 3.37 14.40
N GLY A 361 -7.93 4.60 14.30
CA GLY A 361 -6.67 4.84 13.60
C GLY A 361 -5.80 5.90 14.26
N ARG A 362 -6.22 6.50 15.37
CA ARG A 362 -5.38 7.44 16.13
C ARG A 362 -4.89 6.76 17.40
N LYS A 363 -3.63 7.01 17.76
CA LYS A 363 -3.06 6.62 19.06
C LYS A 363 -3.10 5.11 19.33
N MET A 364 -3.05 4.30 18.27
CA MET A 364 -3.16 2.85 18.34
C MET A 364 -1.86 2.23 18.89
N ILE A 365 -2.00 1.37 19.90
CA ILE A 365 -0.90 0.59 20.46
C ILE A 365 -0.84 -0.76 19.75
N SER A 366 0.35 -1.13 19.28
CA SER A 366 0.59 -2.43 18.64
C SER A 366 2.05 -2.84 18.76
N LEU A 367 2.43 -3.92 18.09
CA LEU A 367 3.74 -4.54 18.16
C LEU A 367 4.84 -3.59 17.67
N ARG A 368 5.97 -3.62 18.37
CA ARG A 368 7.17 -2.85 18.07
C ARG A 368 8.15 -3.68 17.24
N SER A 369 8.88 -3.04 16.34
CA SER A 369 10.11 -3.57 15.73
C SER A 369 11.31 -2.85 16.36
N PRO A 370 12.04 -3.46 17.32
CA PRO A 370 13.14 -2.80 17.99
C PRO A 370 14.27 -2.42 17.04
N GLY A 371 14.75 -1.18 17.13
CA GLY A 371 15.85 -0.66 16.29
C GLY A 371 15.46 -0.36 14.84
N SER A 372 14.17 -0.36 14.52
CA SER A 372 13.70 0.10 13.21
C SER A 372 13.86 1.62 13.05
N GLU A 373 13.68 2.11 11.82
CA GLU A 373 13.72 3.53 11.50
C GLU A 373 12.72 4.32 12.36
N LEU A 374 11.45 3.88 12.41
CA LEU A 374 10.44 4.51 13.26
C LEU A 374 10.85 4.51 14.73
N ASP A 375 11.29 3.36 15.23
CA ASP A 375 11.67 3.20 16.63
C ASP A 375 12.81 4.15 17.04
N THR A 376 13.70 4.46 16.10
CA THR A 376 14.82 5.39 16.28
C THR A 376 14.39 6.86 16.12
N LEU A 377 13.56 7.17 15.13
CA LEU A 377 13.10 8.53 14.84
C LEU A 377 12.13 9.07 15.89
N PHE A 378 11.27 8.20 16.45
CA PHE A 378 10.22 8.60 17.38
C PHE A 378 10.27 7.76 18.68
N PRO A 379 11.31 7.90 19.51
CA PRO A 379 11.44 7.13 20.75
C PRO A 379 10.33 7.46 21.76
N ASP A 380 9.70 8.63 21.67
CA ASP A 380 8.54 9.05 22.48
C ASP A 380 7.28 8.20 22.22
N ARG A 381 7.27 7.44 21.13
CA ARG A 381 6.17 6.56 20.73
C ARG A 381 6.27 5.16 21.31
N GLN A 382 7.42 4.80 21.88
CA GLN A 382 7.57 3.56 22.64
C GLN A 382 6.61 3.56 23.84
N VAL A 383 5.99 2.41 24.12
CA VAL A 383 5.06 2.28 25.24
C VAL A 383 5.83 2.32 26.57
N VAL A 384 5.98 3.51 27.17
CA VAL A 384 6.65 3.63 28.47
C VAL A 384 5.80 3.00 29.57
N ALA A 385 6.19 1.80 29.96
CA ALA A 385 5.65 1.02 31.08
C ALA A 385 6.81 0.31 31.81
N THR A 386 6.53 -0.62 32.73
CA THR A 386 7.57 -1.47 33.34
C THR A 386 7.71 -2.80 32.58
N GLY A 387 8.95 -3.30 32.49
CA GLY A 387 9.24 -4.65 32.00
C GLY A 387 8.94 -4.89 30.51
N ALA A 388 8.26 -6.00 30.21
CA ALA A 388 8.03 -6.49 28.85
C ALA A 388 7.24 -5.53 27.96
N LEU A 389 6.38 -4.68 28.51
CA LEU A 389 5.54 -3.78 27.73
C LEU A 389 6.37 -2.74 26.95
N THR A 390 7.38 -2.15 27.58
CA THR A 390 8.23 -1.12 26.95
C THR A 390 9.09 -1.67 25.84
N ALA A 391 9.54 -2.91 25.97
CA ALA A 391 10.37 -3.53 24.95
C ALA A 391 9.60 -3.88 23.68
N ASN A 392 8.27 -4.08 23.77
CA ASN A 392 7.52 -4.84 22.77
C ASN A 392 6.36 -4.08 22.10
N TYR A 393 5.95 -2.92 22.62
CA TYR A 393 4.81 -2.18 22.05
C TYR A 393 5.14 -0.73 21.69
N TYR A 394 4.45 -0.24 20.67
CA TYR A 394 4.71 1.03 20.01
C TYR A 394 3.40 1.72 19.63
N ARG A 395 3.39 3.05 19.60
CA ARG A 395 2.20 3.88 19.31
C ARG A 395 2.31 4.52 17.95
N LEU A 396 1.30 4.33 17.10
CA LEU A 396 1.20 5.01 15.82
C LEU A 396 -0.22 5.54 15.60
N SER A 397 -0.32 6.56 14.77
CA SER A 397 -1.59 7.03 14.23
C SER A 397 -1.54 6.96 12.70
N GLY A 398 -2.70 6.92 12.07
CA GLY A 398 -2.83 6.91 10.62
C GLY A 398 -4.02 6.06 10.17
N THR A 399 -4.50 6.33 8.95
CA THR A 399 -5.40 5.40 8.26
C THR A 399 -4.75 4.03 8.05
N SER A 400 -3.42 3.99 8.07
CA SER A 400 -2.59 2.79 8.13
C SER A 400 -2.80 1.90 9.36
N MET A 401 -3.31 2.44 10.47
CA MET A 401 -3.68 1.69 11.68
C MET A 401 -5.16 1.30 11.68
N ALA A 402 -6.01 2.08 11.02
CA ALA A 402 -7.43 1.73 10.85
C ALA A 402 -7.65 0.56 9.89
N ALA A 403 -6.92 0.53 8.77
CA ALA A 403 -6.98 -0.56 7.79
C ALA A 403 -6.76 -1.97 8.39
N PRO A 404 -5.73 -2.24 9.21
CA PRO A 404 -5.52 -3.57 9.79
C PRO A 404 -6.59 -3.99 10.79
N VAL A 405 -7.27 -3.05 11.47
CA VAL A 405 -8.43 -3.39 12.32
C VAL A 405 -9.54 -4.03 11.46
N VAL A 406 -9.88 -3.41 10.32
CA VAL A 406 -10.87 -3.95 9.37
C VAL A 406 -10.37 -5.23 8.71
N THR A 407 -9.08 -5.33 8.38
CA THR A 407 -8.45 -6.56 7.87
C THR A 407 -8.67 -7.73 8.83
N GLY A 408 -8.49 -7.52 10.14
CA GLY A 408 -8.72 -8.55 11.14
C GLY A 408 -10.20 -8.95 11.23
N VAL A 409 -11.13 -7.99 11.16
CA VAL A 409 -12.58 -8.30 11.09
C VAL A 409 -12.89 -9.19 9.89
N ILE A 410 -12.30 -8.89 8.73
CA ILE A 410 -12.48 -9.71 7.52
C ILE A 410 -11.91 -11.13 7.71
N ALA A 411 -10.76 -11.27 8.38
CA ALA A 411 -10.22 -12.58 8.71
C ALA A 411 -11.19 -13.41 9.58
N LEU A 412 -11.82 -12.80 10.59
CA LEU A 412 -12.88 -13.44 11.39
C LEU A 412 -14.10 -13.83 10.54
N MET A 413 -14.54 -12.93 9.64
CA MET A 413 -15.67 -13.21 8.73
C MET A 413 -15.39 -14.40 7.82
N VAL A 414 -14.16 -14.48 7.29
CA VAL A 414 -13.73 -15.54 6.38
C VAL A 414 -13.54 -16.87 7.10
N GLU A 415 -13.02 -16.88 8.33
CA GLU A 415 -13.01 -18.10 9.14
C GLU A 415 -14.42 -18.62 9.38
N ARG A 416 -15.36 -17.73 9.74
CA ARG A 416 -16.76 -18.10 9.98
C ARG A 416 -17.45 -18.62 8.72
N ASN A 417 -17.17 -18.02 7.57
CA ASN A 417 -17.72 -18.44 6.29
C ASN A 417 -16.66 -18.35 5.19
N PRO A 418 -15.92 -19.46 4.93
CA PRO A 418 -14.86 -19.48 3.94
C PRO A 418 -15.32 -19.21 2.51
N ALA A 419 -16.61 -19.38 2.21
CA ALA A 419 -17.18 -19.15 0.88
C ALA A 419 -17.48 -17.67 0.58
N LEU A 420 -17.25 -16.76 1.54
CA LEU A 420 -17.47 -15.34 1.32
C LEU A 420 -16.56 -14.78 0.21
N LEU A 421 -17.21 -14.15 -0.78
CA LEU A 421 -16.54 -13.41 -1.84
C LEU A 421 -16.23 -11.97 -1.39
N PRO A 422 -15.15 -11.33 -1.89
CA PRO A 422 -14.80 -9.96 -1.51
C PRO A 422 -15.93 -8.94 -1.64
N ALA A 423 -16.75 -9.02 -2.70
CA ALA A 423 -17.92 -8.14 -2.86
C ALA A 423 -18.97 -8.33 -1.75
N GLN A 424 -19.18 -9.57 -1.27
CA GLN A 424 -20.10 -9.87 -0.18
C GLN A 424 -19.54 -9.39 1.17
N ILE A 425 -18.24 -9.54 1.38
CA ILE A 425 -17.52 -9.03 2.56
C ILE A 425 -17.68 -7.52 2.62
N LYS A 426 -17.30 -6.82 1.55
CA LYS A 426 -17.40 -5.37 1.44
C LYS A 426 -18.83 -4.87 1.66
N LYS A 427 -19.84 -5.56 1.12
CA LYS A 427 -21.25 -5.21 1.34
C LYS A 427 -21.71 -5.40 2.79
N ARG A 428 -21.15 -6.33 3.54
CA ARG A 428 -21.51 -6.59 4.96
C ARG A 428 -20.82 -5.64 5.94
N LEU A 429 -19.69 -5.05 5.53
CA LEU A 429 -18.96 -4.05 6.33
C LEU A 429 -19.58 -2.66 6.24
N LYS A 430 -20.33 -2.38 5.17
CA LYS A 430 -21.10 -1.15 4.97
C LYS A 430 -22.53 -1.34 5.49
#